data_AF-A0A1H9XBZ9-F1
#
_entry.id   AF-A0A1H9XBZ9-F1
#
_cell.length_a   1.000
_cell.length_b   1.000
_cell.length_c   1.000
_cell.angle_alpha   90.00
_cell.angle_beta   90.00
_cell.angle_gamma   90.00
#
_symmetry.space_group_name_H-M   'P 1'
#
loop_
_entity.id
_entity.type
_entity.pdbx_description
1 polymer ?
#
loop_
_entity_poly.entity_id
_entity_poly.type
_entity_poly.pdbx_seq_one_letter_code
_entity_poly.pdbx_strand_id
1 'polypeptide(L)'
;MGNLSYADQSYPRAWHTLVAAVWSSTGGGLDRAGLRSLIDVQATAAWCLPAVLSIAMGALALQAARRAGLSAAHASTAGFLAATMVLWPPFLSAYQALGFENSFVGAIVLAVVARHAMEPAETRIWPFVVVLMGIVVCANAWQLLLPALGVALVQQVRRLVRFARGARFAVAVISSLIAAVVALPGILAVVRDVGINHAADAGVKAPVPVTLVLGGLLCCGVLAVRCRGDRSITLLWVMTATPALTAIAVALQARIGLFVYYPSKLLWHSAALGLGPLAAVAVMAWSALAGHSMGAVARPARVLGTSAAALAVAFACVNPAGAFIGAWSTVRGPEVLAAVTSPEAANAQVAWLGVPLDDTISRILLDFYRVDRTSARTPQPPLSVTEECSLLREAAQPTVLSSASPPLVQARYACVPRIRVVRASAP
;
A
#
# COMPACT_ATOMS: atom_id res chain seq x y z
N MET A 1 16.18 -24.95 -4.35
CA MET A 1 16.21 -23.48 -4.37
C MET A 1 15.63 -23.01 -5.69
N GLY A 2 14.35 -22.64 -5.71
CA GLY A 2 13.63 -22.29 -6.94
C GLY A 2 14.03 -20.90 -7.41
N ASN A 3 14.64 -20.82 -8.59
CA ASN A 3 14.98 -19.57 -9.25
C ASN A 3 13.69 -18.99 -9.84
N LEU A 4 12.93 -18.25 -9.05
CA LEU A 4 11.75 -17.52 -9.53
C LEU A 4 12.27 -16.43 -10.47
N SER A 5 12.08 -16.61 -11.78
CA SER A 5 12.45 -15.64 -12.82
C SER A 5 11.35 -14.60 -12.97
N TYR A 6 11.73 -13.34 -13.15
CA TYR A 6 10.77 -12.26 -13.43
C TYR A 6 10.13 -12.43 -14.82
N ALA A 7 10.67 -13.32 -15.66
CA ALA A 7 10.09 -13.69 -16.94
C ALA A 7 8.82 -14.55 -16.80
N ASP A 8 8.68 -15.31 -15.71
CA ASP A 8 7.59 -16.29 -15.54
C ASP A 8 6.57 -15.88 -14.46
N GLN A 9 7.00 -15.17 -13.41
CA GLN A 9 6.12 -14.67 -12.33
C GLN A 9 6.54 -13.27 -11.86
N SER A 10 5.73 -12.28 -12.22
CA SER A 10 5.96 -10.84 -12.02
C SER A 10 5.45 -10.33 -10.67
N TYR A 11 5.82 -10.99 -9.58
CA TYR A 11 5.42 -10.58 -8.23
C TYR A 11 6.59 -9.92 -7.44
N PRO A 12 6.38 -8.79 -6.73
CA PRO A 12 7.43 -8.15 -5.95
C PRO A 12 7.90 -9.03 -4.77
N ARG A 13 9.21 -9.28 -4.74
CA ARG A 13 9.84 -10.43 -4.07
C ARG A 13 10.14 -10.25 -2.60
N ALA A 14 10.46 -9.05 -2.13
CA ALA A 14 11.07 -8.85 -0.81
C ALA A 14 10.23 -9.42 0.36
N TRP A 15 8.93 -9.11 0.37
CA TRP A 15 8.01 -9.65 1.38
C TRP A 15 7.86 -11.17 1.30
N HIS A 16 7.67 -11.70 0.10
CA HIS A 16 7.43 -13.11 -0.13
C HIS A 16 8.69 -13.95 0.11
N THR A 17 9.87 -13.40 -0.18
CA THR A 17 11.16 -14.01 0.16
C THR A 17 11.39 -14.04 1.66
N LEU A 18 11.05 -12.97 2.40
CA LEU A 18 11.13 -12.96 3.86
C LEU A 18 10.22 -14.03 4.46
N VAL A 19 8.96 -14.07 4.01
CA VAL A 19 7.98 -15.08 4.43
C VAL A 19 8.47 -16.49 4.10
N ALA A 20 8.97 -16.71 2.88
CA ALA A 20 9.50 -18.00 2.45
C ALA A 20 10.75 -18.43 3.24
N ALA A 21 11.61 -17.48 3.62
CA ALA A 21 12.79 -17.74 4.44
C ALA A 21 12.39 -18.12 5.87
N VAL A 22 11.45 -17.38 6.48
CA VAL A 22 10.88 -17.72 7.79
C VAL A 22 10.25 -19.11 7.75
N TRP A 23 9.41 -19.38 6.75
CA TRP A 23 8.78 -20.68 6.53
C TRP A 23 9.79 -21.83 6.36
N SER A 24 10.82 -21.62 5.55
CA SER A 24 11.87 -22.61 5.31
C SER A 24 12.69 -22.85 6.59
N SER A 25 12.92 -21.81 7.40
CA SER A 25 13.66 -21.90 8.66
C SER A 25 12.89 -22.62 9.77
N THR A 26 11.56 -22.63 9.72
CA THR A 26 10.71 -23.33 10.69
C THR A 26 10.47 -24.80 10.33
N GLY A 27 11.02 -25.30 9.21
CA GLY A 27 10.85 -26.69 8.78
C GLY A 27 9.44 -27.03 8.30
N GLY A 28 8.68 -26.02 7.85
CA GLY A 28 7.28 -26.18 7.46
C GLY A 28 7.09 -27.16 6.29
N GLY A 29 6.38 -28.26 6.53
CA GLY A 29 6.01 -29.26 5.51
C GLY A 29 4.94 -28.77 4.54
N LEU A 30 4.82 -29.41 3.37
CA LEU A 30 3.85 -29.06 2.31
C LEU A 30 2.42 -29.58 2.58
N ASP A 31 2.09 -29.95 3.81
CA ASP A 31 0.78 -30.50 4.18
C ASP A 31 -0.21 -29.40 4.61
N ARG A 32 -1.47 -29.78 4.89
CA ARG A 32 -2.53 -28.83 5.31
C ARG A 32 -2.17 -28.07 6.59
N ALA A 33 -1.50 -28.73 7.53
CA ALA A 33 -1.05 -28.11 8.78
C ALA A 33 0.06 -27.08 8.51
N GLY A 34 0.93 -27.37 7.55
CA GLY A 34 1.94 -26.46 7.10
C GLY A 34 1.38 -25.24 6.38
N LEU A 35 0.44 -25.43 5.45
CA LEU A 35 -0.26 -24.31 4.78
C LEU A 35 -0.94 -23.38 5.80
N ARG A 36 -1.58 -23.93 6.83
CA ARG A 36 -2.20 -23.13 7.90
C ARG A 36 -1.15 -22.33 8.69
N SER A 37 -0.06 -22.97 9.09
CA SER A 37 1.06 -22.29 9.78
C SER A 37 1.66 -21.16 8.94
N LEU A 38 1.79 -21.36 7.62
CA LEU A 38 2.27 -20.33 6.70
C LEU A 38 1.29 -19.13 6.63
N ILE A 39 -0.02 -19.40 6.57
CA ILE A 39 -1.06 -18.37 6.60
C ILE A 39 -0.99 -17.58 7.92
N ASP A 40 -0.85 -18.26 9.06
CA ASP A 40 -0.78 -17.62 10.38
C ASP A 40 0.47 -16.73 10.52
N VAL A 41 1.62 -17.20 10.02
CA VAL A 41 2.87 -16.40 9.96
C VAL A 41 2.70 -15.18 9.05
N GLN A 42 2.13 -15.36 7.85
CA GLN A 42 1.89 -14.26 6.92
C GLN A 42 0.91 -13.25 7.50
N ALA A 43 -0.17 -13.69 8.14
CA ALA A 43 -1.14 -12.83 8.80
C ALA A 43 -0.48 -12.01 9.93
N THR A 44 0.32 -12.66 10.78
CA THR A 44 1.05 -11.99 11.86
C THR A 44 2.02 -10.95 11.32
N ALA A 45 2.79 -11.32 10.30
CA ALA A 45 3.75 -10.43 9.67
C ALA A 45 3.03 -9.24 9.00
N ALA A 46 1.91 -9.49 8.32
CA ALA A 46 1.09 -8.44 7.71
C ALA A 46 0.52 -7.46 8.75
N TRP A 47 0.26 -7.89 9.98
CA TRP A 47 -0.13 -7.03 11.11
C TRP A 47 1.00 -6.16 11.65
N CYS A 48 2.25 -6.65 11.60
CA CYS A 48 3.40 -5.84 12.00
C CYS A 48 3.62 -4.64 11.07
N LEU A 49 3.29 -4.75 9.78
CA LEU A 49 3.50 -3.68 8.80
C LEU A 49 2.71 -2.39 9.12
N PRO A 50 1.38 -2.42 9.38
CA PRO A 50 0.63 -1.26 9.86
C PRO A 50 1.15 -0.67 11.16
N ALA A 51 1.59 -1.50 12.11
CA ALA A 51 2.15 -1.03 13.37
C ALA A 51 3.45 -0.24 13.13
N VAL A 52 4.36 -0.78 12.32
CA VAL A 52 5.60 -0.10 11.94
C VAL A 52 5.30 1.18 11.16
N LEU A 53 4.33 1.17 10.24
CA LEU A 53 3.93 2.36 9.50
C LEU A 53 3.35 3.44 10.42
N SER A 54 2.51 3.06 11.38
CA SER A 54 1.93 3.96 12.39
C SER A 54 3.04 4.65 13.21
N ILE A 55 4.03 3.88 13.69
CA ILE A 55 5.20 4.42 14.41
C ILE A 55 6.01 5.35 13.51
N ALA A 56 6.31 4.94 12.27
CA ALA A 56 7.10 5.74 11.33
C ALA A 56 6.40 7.07 10.98
N MET A 57 5.08 7.04 10.77
CA MET A 57 4.26 8.24 10.54
C MET A 57 4.22 9.16 11.75
N GLY A 58 4.02 8.61 12.95
CA GLY A 58 4.03 9.41 14.17
C GLY A 58 5.38 10.10 14.39
N ALA A 59 6.48 9.38 14.17
CA ALA A 59 7.82 9.93 14.27
C ALA A 59 8.10 11.02 13.21
N LEU A 60 7.63 10.82 11.97
CA LEU A 60 7.74 11.82 10.90
C LEU A 60 6.95 13.09 11.24
N ALA A 61 5.69 12.94 11.67
CA ALA A 61 4.81 14.05 12.00
C ALA A 61 5.32 14.85 13.20
N LEU A 62 5.78 14.17 14.26
CA LEU A 62 6.45 14.78 15.41
C LEU A 62 7.64 15.63 14.95
N GLN A 63 8.50 15.10 14.08
CA GLN A 63 9.67 15.82 13.57
C GLN A 63 9.26 17.04 12.73
N ALA A 64 8.28 16.90 11.85
CA ALA A 64 7.75 18.00 11.04
C ALA A 64 7.14 19.11 11.92
N ALA A 65 6.33 18.74 12.92
CA ALA A 65 5.73 19.65 13.87
C ALA A 65 6.76 20.43 14.69
N ARG A 66 7.80 19.76 15.21
CA ARG A 66 8.90 20.43 15.93
C ARG A 66 9.63 21.44 15.05
N ARG A 67 9.92 21.08 13.80
CA ARG A 67 10.56 22.00 12.85
C ARG A 67 9.67 23.17 12.47
N ALA A 68 8.34 22.98 12.47
CA ALA A 68 7.37 24.05 12.30
C ALA A 68 7.22 24.97 13.53
N GLY A 69 7.99 24.74 14.61
CA GLY A 69 7.99 25.57 15.81
C GLY A 69 6.88 25.25 16.80
N LEU A 70 6.21 24.09 16.68
CA LEU A 70 5.24 23.66 17.68
C LEU A 70 5.93 23.24 18.98
N SER A 71 5.28 23.52 20.12
CA SER A 71 5.76 23.07 21.43
C SER A 71 5.81 21.54 21.52
N ALA A 72 6.60 21.01 22.45
CA ALA A 72 6.78 19.56 22.60
C ALA A 72 5.44 18.81 22.73
N ALA A 73 4.50 19.34 23.53
CA ALA A 73 3.16 18.76 23.70
C ALA A 73 2.38 18.72 22.37
N HIS A 74 2.29 19.85 21.66
CA HIS A 74 1.59 19.93 20.37
C HIS A 74 2.23 19.04 19.31
N ALA A 75 3.56 18.98 19.28
CA ALA A 75 4.26 18.09 18.35
C ALA A 75 3.99 16.61 18.66
N SER A 76 3.93 16.23 19.94
CA SER A 76 3.51 14.89 20.36
C SER A 76 2.07 14.59 19.96
N THR A 77 1.15 15.56 20.09
CA THR A 77 -0.24 15.41 19.59
C THR A 77 -0.27 15.20 18.08
N ALA A 78 0.52 15.94 17.30
CA ALA A 78 0.61 15.75 15.86
C ALA A 78 1.16 14.36 15.51
N GLY A 79 2.19 13.90 16.24
CA GLY A 79 2.71 12.53 16.14
C GLY A 79 1.65 11.47 16.42
N PHE A 80 0.93 11.60 17.52
CA PHE A 80 -0.15 10.70 17.89
C PHE A 80 -1.25 10.67 16.82
N LEU A 81 -1.75 11.83 16.39
CA LEU A 81 -2.80 11.92 15.36
C LEU A 81 -2.38 11.25 14.05
N ALA A 82 -1.16 11.52 13.54
CA ALA A 82 -0.68 10.89 12.32
C ALA A 82 -0.56 9.37 12.45
N ALA A 83 -0.03 8.88 13.59
CA ALA A 83 0.07 7.45 13.89
C ALA A 83 -1.31 6.77 13.91
N THR A 84 -2.30 7.44 14.51
CA THR A 84 -3.67 6.93 14.60
C THR A 84 -4.41 6.97 13.27
N MET A 85 -4.18 7.98 12.43
CA MET A 85 -4.80 8.08 11.10
C MET A 85 -4.42 6.92 10.17
N VAL A 86 -3.22 6.36 10.30
CA VAL A 86 -2.79 5.14 9.56
C VAL A 86 -3.66 3.93 9.91
N LEU A 87 -4.15 3.86 11.14
CA LEU A 87 -4.96 2.73 11.63
C LEU A 87 -6.46 2.91 11.35
N TRP A 88 -6.86 4.05 10.79
CA TRP A 88 -8.25 4.34 10.48
C TRP A 88 -8.75 3.44 9.33
N PRO A 89 -10.01 2.92 9.33
CA PRO A 89 -10.44 1.91 8.37
C PRO A 89 -10.20 2.28 6.90
N PRO A 90 -10.50 3.50 6.41
CA PRO A 90 -10.24 3.84 5.02
C PRO A 90 -8.75 3.75 4.63
N PHE A 91 -7.84 3.92 5.59
CA PHE A 91 -6.42 3.77 5.36
C PHE A 91 -5.99 2.31 5.59
N LEU A 92 -6.28 1.72 6.74
CA LEU A 92 -5.87 0.34 7.03
C LEU A 92 -6.50 -0.68 6.07
N SER A 93 -7.83 -0.66 5.91
CA SER A 93 -8.53 -1.68 5.12
C SER A 93 -8.40 -1.44 3.62
N ALA A 94 -8.51 -0.22 3.12
CA ALA A 94 -8.34 0.03 1.69
C ALA A 94 -6.88 -0.14 1.24
N TYR A 95 -5.92 0.24 2.08
CA TYR A 95 -4.51 0.01 1.78
C TYR A 95 -4.18 -1.48 1.86
N GLN A 96 -4.64 -2.24 2.86
CA GLN A 96 -4.41 -3.69 2.91
C GLN A 96 -5.18 -4.47 1.82
N ALA A 97 -6.46 -4.17 1.57
CA ALA A 97 -7.34 -4.92 0.65
C ALA A 97 -6.92 -4.83 -0.82
N LEU A 98 -6.09 -3.86 -1.19
CA LEU A 98 -5.54 -3.75 -2.53
C LEU A 98 -4.28 -4.63 -2.76
N GLY A 99 -3.91 -5.50 -1.81
CA GLY A 99 -2.82 -6.49 -1.96
C GLY A 99 -1.43 -5.86 -1.87
N PHE A 100 -1.21 -5.07 -0.82
CA PHE A 100 -0.16 -4.04 -0.74
C PHE A 100 0.87 -4.27 0.37
N GLU A 101 1.23 -5.51 0.74
CA GLU A 101 2.29 -5.70 1.74
C GLU A 101 3.59 -5.01 1.32
N ASN A 102 3.94 -5.10 0.02
CA ASN A 102 5.08 -4.39 -0.54
C ASN A 102 4.89 -2.86 -0.60
N SER A 103 3.65 -2.35 -0.69
CA SER A 103 3.39 -0.91 -0.60
C SER A 103 3.43 -0.41 0.84
N PHE A 104 3.14 -1.24 1.84
CA PHE A 104 3.41 -0.88 3.25
C PHE A 104 4.91 -0.71 3.45
N VAL A 105 5.72 -1.66 2.94
CA VAL A 105 7.18 -1.54 2.95
C VAL A 105 7.63 -0.23 2.26
N GLY A 106 7.08 0.08 1.09
CA GLY A 106 7.36 1.33 0.38
C GLY A 106 7.04 2.58 1.20
N ALA A 107 5.86 2.64 1.83
CA ALA A 107 5.45 3.77 2.66
C ALA A 107 6.30 3.89 3.93
N ILE A 108 6.62 2.77 4.60
CA ILE A 108 7.52 2.73 5.76
C ILE A 108 8.90 3.27 5.37
N VAL A 109 9.47 2.79 4.27
CA VAL A 109 10.78 3.24 3.80
C VAL A 109 10.76 4.74 3.52
N LEU A 110 9.77 5.23 2.78
CA LEU A 110 9.64 6.66 2.50
C LEU A 110 9.51 7.50 3.79
N ALA A 111 8.71 7.06 4.74
CA ALA A 111 8.51 7.70 6.04
C ALA A 111 9.81 7.83 6.83
N VAL A 112 10.52 6.71 6.96
CA VAL A 112 11.77 6.60 7.69
C VAL A 112 12.84 7.45 7.03
N VAL A 113 12.95 7.39 5.69
CA VAL A 113 13.90 8.19 4.92
C VAL A 113 13.60 9.68 5.03
N ALA A 114 12.33 10.08 4.89
CA ALA A 114 11.93 11.48 5.05
C ALA A 114 12.26 12.00 6.45
N ARG A 115 11.92 11.23 7.51
CA ARG A 115 12.24 11.58 8.90
C ARG A 115 13.73 11.79 9.10
N HIS A 116 14.57 10.86 8.66
CA HIS A 116 16.03 10.95 8.81
C HIS A 116 16.62 12.06 7.95
N ALA A 117 16.07 12.32 6.77
CA ALA A 117 16.54 13.41 5.92
C ALA A 117 16.25 14.80 6.51
N MET A 118 15.24 14.89 7.39
CA MET A 118 14.90 16.07 8.18
C MET A 118 15.73 16.23 9.47
N GLU A 119 16.55 15.25 9.84
CA GLU A 119 17.47 15.40 10.95
C GLU A 119 18.50 16.50 10.66
N PRO A 120 18.94 17.25 11.69
CA PRO A 120 19.97 18.28 11.54
C PRO A 120 21.20 17.73 10.81
N ALA A 121 21.85 18.58 10.02
CA ALA A 121 23.05 18.24 9.27
C ALA A 121 24.31 18.10 10.16
N GLU A 122 24.14 17.61 11.39
CA GLU A 122 25.27 17.16 12.20
C GLU A 122 26.10 16.17 11.38
N THR A 123 27.40 16.09 11.67
CA THR A 123 28.39 15.33 10.88
C THR A 123 28.23 13.80 10.89
N ARG A 124 27.02 13.31 11.18
CA ARG A 124 26.64 11.91 11.25
C ARG A 124 26.39 11.36 9.84
N ILE A 125 27.01 10.23 9.54
CA ILE A 125 26.81 9.50 8.28
C ILE A 125 25.48 8.72 8.24
N TRP A 126 24.84 8.56 9.40
CA TRP A 126 23.67 7.70 9.56
C TRP A 126 22.48 8.05 8.64
N PRO A 127 22.06 9.32 8.49
CA PRO A 127 20.97 9.65 7.56
C PRO A 127 21.25 9.26 6.11
N PHE A 128 22.52 9.30 5.69
CA PHE A 128 22.93 8.86 4.37
C PHE A 128 22.82 7.35 4.21
N VAL A 129 23.28 6.57 5.19
CA VAL A 129 23.14 5.12 5.21
C VAL A 129 21.66 4.71 5.15
N VAL A 130 20.80 5.38 5.91
CA VAL A 130 19.35 5.12 5.89
C VAL A 130 18.74 5.38 4.50
N VAL A 131 19.14 6.47 3.83
CA VAL A 131 18.69 6.73 2.45
C VAL A 131 19.15 5.63 1.49
N LEU A 132 20.41 5.21 1.57
CA LEU A 132 20.94 4.13 0.72
C LEU A 132 20.23 2.80 0.98
N MET A 133 19.96 2.45 2.23
CA MET A 133 19.18 1.26 2.58
C MET A 133 17.76 1.36 2.02
N GLY A 134 17.13 2.53 2.12
CA GLY A 134 15.83 2.77 1.50
C GLY A 134 15.85 2.56 0.00
N ILE A 135 16.89 3.03 -0.69
CA ILE A 135 17.09 2.80 -2.13
C ILE A 135 17.23 1.32 -2.44
N VAL A 136 18.04 0.58 -1.68
CA VAL A 136 18.22 -0.87 -1.88
C VAL A 136 16.90 -1.61 -1.69
N VAL A 137 16.14 -1.30 -0.64
CA VAL A 137 14.84 -1.93 -0.37
C VAL A 137 13.86 -1.59 -1.49
N CYS A 138 13.69 -0.32 -1.86
CA CYS A 138 12.78 0.07 -2.94
C CYS A 138 13.23 -0.40 -4.31
N ALA A 139 14.52 -0.53 -4.59
CA ALA A 139 14.99 -1.12 -5.85
C ALA A 139 14.55 -2.58 -6.00
N ASN A 140 14.41 -3.32 -4.90
CA ASN A 140 14.04 -4.73 -4.91
C ASN A 140 12.55 -4.99 -4.60
N ALA A 141 11.87 -4.04 -3.95
CA ALA A 141 10.48 -4.16 -3.56
C ALA A 141 9.53 -3.26 -4.35
N TRP A 142 9.96 -2.04 -4.73
CA TRP A 142 9.09 -1.00 -5.27
C TRP A 142 9.82 0.12 -6.07
N GLN A 143 10.24 -0.19 -7.30
CA GLN A 143 11.19 0.69 -8.04
C GLN A 143 10.61 2.04 -8.45
N LEU A 144 9.29 2.15 -8.61
CA LEU A 144 8.62 3.41 -8.96
C LEU A 144 8.73 4.49 -7.87
N LEU A 145 9.20 4.15 -6.66
CA LEU A 145 9.49 5.10 -5.58
C LEU A 145 10.93 5.59 -5.56
N LEU A 146 11.82 5.01 -6.38
CA LEU A 146 13.23 5.44 -6.48
C LEU A 146 13.38 6.93 -6.79
N PRO A 147 12.54 7.58 -7.64
CA PRO A 147 12.62 9.02 -7.82
C PRO A 147 12.47 9.82 -6.52
N ALA A 148 11.52 9.44 -5.65
CA ALA A 148 11.29 10.13 -4.38
C ALA A 148 12.49 9.96 -3.42
N LEU A 149 13.10 8.77 -3.39
CA LEU A 149 14.31 8.50 -2.62
C LEU A 149 15.54 9.20 -3.21
N GLY A 150 15.60 9.37 -4.53
CA GLY A 150 16.65 10.12 -5.22
C GLY A 150 16.72 11.57 -4.76
N VAL A 151 15.57 12.22 -4.50
CA VAL A 151 15.54 13.58 -3.95
C VAL A 151 16.21 13.64 -2.57
N ALA A 152 15.91 12.67 -1.69
CA ALA A 152 16.56 12.57 -0.38
C ALA A 152 18.08 12.30 -0.52
N LEU A 153 18.48 11.44 -1.47
CA LEU A 153 19.88 11.13 -1.74
C LEU A 153 20.66 12.37 -2.18
N VAL A 154 20.13 13.14 -3.15
CA VAL A 154 20.78 14.37 -3.64
C VAL A 154 21.03 15.34 -2.49
N GLN A 155 20.07 15.48 -1.57
CA GLN A 155 20.24 16.30 -0.38
C GLN A 155 21.35 15.77 0.54
N GLN A 156 21.42 14.46 0.80
CA GLN A 156 22.45 13.89 1.66
C GLN A 156 23.84 13.92 1.03
N VAL A 157 23.96 13.64 -0.27
CA VAL A 157 25.23 13.76 -1.02
C VAL A 157 25.75 15.19 -0.93
N ARG A 158 24.89 16.19 -1.13
CA ARG A 158 25.28 17.60 -0.99
C ARG A 158 25.78 17.93 0.42
N ARG A 159 25.20 17.35 1.47
CA ARG A 159 25.68 17.51 2.86
C ARG A 159 27.03 16.82 3.05
N LEU A 160 27.18 15.59 2.58
CA LEU A 160 28.43 14.82 2.68
C LEU A 160 29.59 15.51 1.97
N VAL A 161 29.42 15.96 0.73
CA VAL A 161 30.48 16.65 -0.03
C VAL A 161 30.93 17.93 0.68
N ARG A 162 30.04 18.61 1.40
CA ARG A 162 30.36 19.84 2.13
C ARG A 162 31.03 19.61 3.48
N PHE A 163 30.62 18.56 4.20
CA PHE A 163 30.93 18.42 5.63
C PHE A 163 31.68 17.13 5.99
N ALA A 164 31.71 16.12 5.12
CA ALA A 164 32.44 14.88 5.37
C ALA A 164 33.88 14.99 4.86
N ARG A 165 34.84 14.59 5.68
CA ARG A 165 36.27 14.48 5.33
C ARG A 165 36.83 13.16 5.86
N GLY A 166 37.93 12.71 5.26
CA GLY A 166 38.67 11.51 5.69
C GLY A 166 37.82 10.24 5.68
N ALA A 167 37.88 9.47 6.77
CA ALA A 167 37.21 8.18 6.90
C ALA A 167 35.69 8.22 6.62
N ARG A 168 35.00 9.32 6.93
CA ARG A 168 33.55 9.45 6.69
C ARG A 168 33.21 9.51 5.20
N PHE A 169 34.05 10.18 4.42
CA PHE A 169 33.89 10.21 2.96
C PHE A 169 34.15 8.81 2.37
N ALA A 170 35.18 8.12 2.85
CA ALA A 170 35.46 6.74 2.44
C ALA A 170 34.30 5.79 2.74
N VAL A 171 33.72 5.83 3.95
CA VAL A 171 32.53 5.03 4.30
C VAL A 171 31.36 5.37 3.38
N ALA A 172 31.11 6.65 3.10
CA ALA A 172 30.02 7.04 2.20
C ALA A 172 30.20 6.49 0.78
N VAL A 173 31.43 6.52 0.25
CA VAL A 173 31.75 5.94 -1.06
C VAL A 173 31.55 4.42 -1.05
N ILE A 174 32.11 3.72 -0.06
CA ILE A 174 31.97 2.26 0.07
C ILE A 174 30.49 1.86 0.20
N SER A 175 29.73 2.53 1.07
CA SER A 175 28.30 2.28 1.22
C SER A 175 27.52 2.55 -0.07
N SER A 176 27.89 3.58 -0.83
CA SER A 176 27.26 3.88 -2.13
C SER A 176 27.54 2.78 -3.16
N LEU A 177 28.77 2.28 -3.21
CA LEU A 177 29.16 1.19 -4.11
C LEU A 177 28.40 -0.10 -3.75
N ILE A 178 28.35 -0.47 -2.47
CA ILE A 178 27.58 -1.62 -2.00
C ILE A 178 26.10 -1.45 -2.35
N ALA A 179 25.51 -0.29 -2.04
CA ALA A 179 24.11 -0.03 -2.36
C ALA A 179 23.83 -0.10 -3.86
N ALA A 180 24.72 0.43 -4.70
CA ALA A 180 24.60 0.36 -6.15
C ALA A 180 24.64 -1.09 -6.64
N VAL A 181 25.60 -1.91 -6.17
CA VAL A 181 25.70 -3.32 -6.54
C VAL A 181 24.45 -4.10 -6.13
N VAL A 182 23.93 -3.88 -4.93
CA VAL A 182 22.73 -4.60 -4.42
C VAL A 182 21.44 -4.09 -5.08
N ALA A 183 21.35 -2.81 -5.43
CA ALA A 183 20.18 -2.24 -6.11
C ALA A 183 20.15 -2.54 -7.61
N LEU A 184 21.32 -2.77 -8.24
CA LEU A 184 21.46 -2.91 -9.69
C LEU A 184 20.54 -3.99 -10.30
N PRO A 185 20.41 -5.21 -9.75
CA PRO A 185 19.49 -6.21 -10.30
C PRO A 185 18.04 -5.72 -10.34
N GLY A 186 17.59 -5.06 -9.27
CA GLY A 186 16.24 -4.52 -9.15
C GLY A 186 15.97 -3.37 -10.11
N ILE A 187 16.96 -2.49 -10.33
CA ILE A 187 16.89 -1.38 -11.30
C ILE A 187 16.88 -1.91 -12.74
N LEU A 188 17.77 -2.85 -13.07
CA LEU A 188 17.86 -3.44 -14.42
C LEU A 188 16.58 -4.19 -14.81
N ALA A 189 15.87 -4.79 -13.84
CA ALA A 189 14.59 -5.44 -14.09
C ALA A 189 13.51 -4.47 -14.61
N VAL A 190 13.53 -3.20 -14.19
CA VAL A 190 12.57 -2.18 -14.65
C VAL A 190 12.82 -1.79 -16.10
N VAL A 191 14.09 -1.70 -16.49
CA VAL A 191 14.51 -1.28 -17.84
C VAL A 191 14.21 -2.36 -18.88
N ARG A 192 14.06 -3.63 -18.47
CA ARG A 192 13.77 -4.78 -19.35
C ARG A 192 12.27 -5.09 -19.49
N ASP A 193 11.42 -4.07 -19.55
CA ASP A 193 9.96 -4.14 -19.82
C ASP A 193 9.06 -4.84 -18.77
N VAL A 194 9.59 -5.34 -17.66
CA VAL A 194 8.81 -6.08 -16.65
C VAL A 194 7.91 -5.16 -15.79
N GLY A 195 8.12 -3.84 -15.81
CA GLY A 195 7.43 -2.91 -14.90
C GLY A 195 6.14 -2.27 -15.42
N ILE A 196 5.98 -2.10 -16.74
CA ILE A 196 4.89 -1.28 -17.32
C ILE A 196 3.74 -2.13 -17.82
N ASN A 197 3.98 -3.35 -18.28
CA ASN A 197 2.93 -4.23 -18.79
C ASN A 197 1.90 -4.62 -17.72
N HIS A 198 2.29 -4.64 -16.44
CA HIS A 198 1.39 -4.85 -15.31
C HIS A 198 0.66 -3.59 -14.85
N ALA A 199 1.05 -2.39 -15.34
CA ALA A 199 0.41 -1.14 -14.98
C ALA A 199 -1.07 -1.10 -15.39
N ALA A 200 -1.42 -1.85 -16.45
CA ALA A 200 -2.76 -1.96 -17.00
C ALA A 200 -3.61 -3.06 -16.35
N ASP A 201 -3.06 -3.89 -15.45
CA ASP A 201 -3.84 -4.93 -14.78
C ASP A 201 -4.98 -4.29 -13.97
N ALA A 202 -6.21 -4.75 -14.25
CA ALA A 202 -7.43 -4.16 -13.73
C ALA A 202 -7.56 -4.41 -12.21
N GLY A 203 -7.01 -3.52 -11.41
CA GLY A 203 -7.22 -3.47 -9.97
C GLY A 203 -8.53 -2.78 -9.58
N VAL A 204 -8.94 -3.00 -8.33
CA VAL A 204 -10.10 -2.34 -7.71
C VAL A 204 -9.94 -0.82 -7.77
N LYS A 205 -10.91 -0.13 -8.39
CA LYS A 205 -10.93 1.35 -8.45
C LYS A 205 -11.14 1.91 -7.04
N ALA A 206 -10.16 2.62 -6.50
CA ALA A 206 -10.28 3.32 -5.23
C ALA A 206 -10.15 4.84 -5.44
N PRO A 207 -11.21 5.65 -5.28
CA PRO A 207 -11.14 7.11 -5.40
C PRO A 207 -10.52 7.80 -4.16
N VAL A 208 -10.44 7.09 -3.03
CA VAL A 208 -9.98 7.57 -1.71
C VAL A 208 -8.61 8.26 -1.69
N PRO A 209 -7.56 7.84 -2.44
CA PRO A 209 -6.25 8.47 -2.30
C PRO A 209 -6.20 9.91 -2.83
N VAL A 210 -7.07 10.35 -3.75
CA VAL A 210 -6.93 11.69 -4.36
C VAL A 210 -7.20 12.82 -3.37
N THR A 211 -8.26 12.71 -2.55
CA THR A 211 -8.59 13.75 -1.56
C THR A 211 -7.52 13.84 -0.47
N LEU A 212 -6.98 12.69 -0.04
CA LEU A 212 -5.87 12.63 0.92
C LEU A 212 -4.56 13.17 0.34
N VAL A 213 -4.25 12.87 -0.93
CA VAL A 213 -3.09 13.43 -1.64
C VAL A 213 -3.20 14.94 -1.72
N LEU A 214 -4.36 15.47 -2.16
CA LEU A 214 -4.57 16.91 -2.27
C LEU A 214 -4.44 17.60 -0.90
N GLY A 215 -5.12 17.07 0.13
CA GLY A 215 -5.01 17.60 1.50
C GLY A 215 -3.58 17.56 2.03
N GLY A 216 -2.88 16.43 1.86
CA GLY A 216 -1.49 16.27 2.27
C GLY A 216 -0.53 17.22 1.57
N LEU A 217 -0.65 17.36 0.23
CA LEU A 217 0.17 18.27 -0.56
C LEU A 217 -0.09 19.74 -0.22
N LEU A 218 -1.35 20.12 0.02
CA LEU A 218 -1.71 21.46 0.49
C LEU A 218 -1.09 21.74 1.86
N CYS A 219 -1.20 20.81 2.82
CA CYS A 219 -0.59 20.95 4.14
C CYS A 219 0.94 21.01 4.08
N CYS A 220 1.59 20.23 3.21
CA CYS A 220 3.01 20.37 2.93
C CYS A 220 3.35 21.77 2.41
N GLY A 221 2.55 22.31 1.48
CA GLY A 221 2.71 23.66 0.96
C GLY A 221 2.57 24.72 2.05
N VAL A 222 1.57 24.59 2.92
CA VAL A 222 1.39 25.46 4.10
C VAL A 222 2.62 25.40 5.01
N LEU A 223 3.14 24.22 5.33
CA LEU A 223 4.34 24.08 6.15
C LEU A 223 5.58 24.69 5.46
N ALA A 224 5.75 24.47 4.16
CA ALA A 224 6.86 25.04 3.38
C ALA A 224 6.81 26.57 3.34
N VAL A 225 5.60 27.14 3.22
CA VAL A 225 5.36 28.59 3.29
C VAL A 225 5.52 29.13 4.72
N ARG A 226 5.19 28.36 5.74
CA ARG A 226 5.37 28.77 7.14
C ARG A 226 6.83 28.72 7.59
N CYS A 227 7.57 27.75 7.05
CA CYS A 227 8.97 27.46 7.36
C CYS A 227 9.87 27.87 6.19
N ARG A 228 9.65 29.05 5.59
CA ARG A 228 10.46 29.52 4.46
C ARG A 228 11.94 29.45 4.81
N GLY A 229 12.73 28.80 3.94
CA GLY A 229 14.15 28.57 4.17
C GLY A 229 14.49 27.22 4.82
N ASP A 230 13.50 26.51 5.40
CA ASP A 230 13.71 25.15 5.89
C ASP A 230 13.70 24.14 4.73
N ARG A 231 14.91 23.80 4.27
CA ARG A 231 15.11 22.81 3.19
C ARG A 231 14.58 21.42 3.54
N SER A 232 14.51 21.06 4.82
CA SER A 232 14.01 19.75 5.25
C SER A 232 12.49 19.64 5.07
N ILE A 233 11.75 20.72 5.35
CA ILE A 233 10.30 20.77 5.08
C ILE A 233 10.02 20.80 3.57
N THR A 234 10.85 21.54 2.82
CA THR A 234 10.77 21.55 1.35
C THR A 234 11.02 20.14 0.78
N LEU A 235 12.01 19.42 1.30
CA LEU A 235 12.28 18.04 0.92
C LEU A 235 11.06 17.15 1.16
N LEU A 236 10.44 17.24 2.34
CA LEU A 236 9.24 16.46 2.67
C LEU A 236 8.12 16.72 1.65
N TRP A 237 7.90 17.97 1.26
CA TRP A 237 6.94 18.31 0.22
C TRP A 237 7.29 17.67 -1.13
N VAL A 238 8.54 17.78 -1.58
CA VAL A 238 8.98 17.20 -2.86
C VAL A 238 8.87 15.67 -2.83
N MET A 239 9.29 15.01 -1.74
CA MET A 239 9.15 13.56 -1.55
C MET A 239 7.68 13.12 -1.54
N THR A 240 6.77 13.93 -1.01
CA THR A 240 5.33 13.66 -1.01
C THR A 240 4.73 13.84 -2.41
N ALA A 241 5.17 14.85 -3.16
CA ALA A 241 4.68 15.14 -4.51
C ALA A 241 5.20 14.14 -5.55
N THR A 242 6.43 13.66 -5.40
CA THR A 242 7.10 12.84 -6.42
C THR A 242 6.32 11.56 -6.77
N PRO A 243 5.83 10.74 -5.82
CA PRO A 243 5.02 9.57 -6.16
C PRO A 243 3.74 9.94 -6.92
N ALA A 244 3.05 11.01 -6.55
CA ALA A 244 1.84 11.45 -7.23
C ALA A 244 2.13 11.92 -8.68
N LEU A 245 3.23 12.64 -8.90
CA LEU A 245 3.68 13.02 -10.23
C LEU A 245 4.07 11.80 -11.07
N THR A 246 4.77 10.82 -10.49
CA THR A 246 5.07 9.54 -11.15
C THR A 246 3.79 8.80 -11.51
N ALA A 247 2.77 8.80 -10.64
CA ALA A 247 1.48 8.18 -10.91
C ALA A 247 0.81 8.78 -12.16
N ILE A 248 0.79 10.12 -12.25
CA ILE A 248 0.24 10.86 -13.39
C ILE A 248 1.03 10.54 -14.66
N ALA A 249 2.36 10.55 -14.59
CA ALA A 249 3.21 10.24 -15.74
C ALA A 249 2.96 8.81 -16.26
N VAL A 250 2.88 7.82 -15.36
CA VAL A 250 2.58 6.42 -15.72
C VAL A 250 1.17 6.31 -16.32
N ALA A 251 0.17 6.97 -15.73
CA ALA A 251 -1.21 6.93 -16.24
C ALA A 251 -1.30 7.52 -17.66
N LEU A 252 -0.63 8.64 -17.91
CA LEU A 252 -0.56 9.27 -19.24
C LEU A 252 0.19 8.40 -20.25
N GLN A 253 1.36 7.86 -19.87
CA GLN A 253 2.19 7.05 -20.74
C GLN A 253 1.50 5.74 -21.14
N ALA A 254 0.86 5.06 -20.19
CA ALA A 254 0.17 3.80 -20.42
C ALA A 254 -1.29 3.96 -20.90
N ARG A 255 -1.79 5.19 -20.99
CA ARG A 255 -3.19 5.50 -21.37
C ARG A 255 -4.23 4.78 -20.50
N ILE A 256 -3.97 4.70 -19.20
CA ILE A 256 -4.85 4.09 -18.20
C ILE A 256 -5.41 5.14 -17.23
N GLY A 257 -6.51 4.82 -16.56
CA GLY A 257 -7.06 5.71 -15.53
C GLY A 257 -6.14 5.84 -14.31
N LEU A 258 -6.13 7.02 -13.66
CA LEU A 258 -5.39 7.26 -12.41
C LEU A 258 -5.80 6.34 -11.24
N PHE A 259 -7.00 5.77 -11.33
CA PHE A 259 -7.57 4.86 -10.35
C PHE A 259 -7.29 3.38 -10.65
N VAL A 260 -6.51 3.08 -11.71
CA VAL A 260 -6.06 1.72 -12.03
C VAL A 260 -4.92 1.32 -11.09
N TYR A 261 -4.69 0.01 -10.94
CA TYR A 261 -3.83 -0.61 -9.93
C TYR A 261 -2.53 0.15 -9.68
N TYR A 262 -1.60 0.25 -10.64
CA TYR A 262 -0.28 0.86 -10.42
C TYR A 262 -0.28 2.38 -10.16
N PRO A 263 -0.96 3.23 -10.96
CA PRO A 263 -1.06 4.65 -10.65
C PRO A 263 -1.65 4.89 -9.25
N SER A 264 -2.69 4.13 -8.87
CA SER A 264 -3.33 4.29 -7.57
C SER A 264 -2.40 3.97 -6.39
N LYS A 265 -1.50 2.99 -6.52
CA LYS A 265 -0.53 2.67 -5.46
C LYS A 265 0.39 3.83 -5.18
N LEU A 266 0.87 4.51 -6.22
CA LEU A 266 1.76 5.65 -6.07
C LEU A 266 1.06 6.84 -5.39
N LEU A 267 -0.23 7.04 -5.68
CA LEU A 267 -1.07 8.02 -4.98
C LEU A 267 -1.20 7.67 -3.49
N TRP A 268 -1.34 6.40 -3.13
CA TRP A 268 -1.40 5.95 -1.74
C TRP A 268 -0.11 6.24 -0.94
N HIS A 269 1.07 6.12 -1.55
CA HIS A 269 2.33 6.49 -0.89
C HIS A 269 2.43 8.00 -0.65
N SER A 270 1.93 8.80 -1.60
CA SER A 270 1.82 10.25 -1.44
C SER A 270 0.82 10.63 -0.34
N ALA A 271 -0.35 9.98 -0.31
CA ALA A 271 -1.34 10.16 0.76
C ALA A 271 -0.75 9.81 2.14
N ALA A 272 -0.03 8.69 2.25
CA ALA A 272 0.63 8.25 3.47
C ALA A 272 1.60 9.32 3.99
N LEU A 273 2.55 9.76 3.16
CA LEU A 273 3.51 10.80 3.54
C LEU A 273 2.83 12.13 3.90
N GLY A 274 1.71 12.45 3.24
CA GLY A 274 0.91 13.65 3.51
C GLY A 274 0.24 13.69 4.88
N LEU A 275 0.06 12.54 5.55
CA LEU A 275 -0.58 12.47 6.88
C LEU A 275 0.21 13.25 7.94
N GLY A 276 1.54 13.21 7.90
CA GLY A 276 2.38 13.91 8.89
C GLY A 276 2.22 15.44 8.83
N PRO A 277 2.43 16.05 7.66
CA PRO A 277 2.16 17.46 7.41
C PRO A 277 0.72 17.87 7.75
N LEU A 278 -0.26 17.04 7.38
CA LEU A 278 -1.66 17.28 7.71
C LEU A 278 -1.89 17.35 9.21
N ALA A 279 -1.37 16.39 9.98
CA ALA A 279 -1.49 16.39 11.44
C ALA A 279 -0.80 17.60 12.08
N ALA A 280 0.39 17.97 11.60
CA ALA A 280 1.11 19.15 12.10
C ALA A 280 0.34 20.46 11.84
N VAL A 281 -0.23 20.64 10.65
CA VAL A 281 -1.06 21.81 10.32
C VAL A 281 -2.36 21.80 11.11
N ALA A 282 -3.01 20.65 11.29
CA ALA A 282 -4.23 20.54 12.09
C ALA A 282 -4.01 20.96 13.55
N VAL A 283 -2.92 20.51 14.18
CA VAL A 283 -2.58 20.91 15.55
C VAL A 283 -2.19 22.40 15.62
N MET A 284 -1.51 22.92 14.61
CA MET A 284 -1.19 24.35 14.52
C MET A 284 -2.47 25.19 14.46
N ALA A 285 -3.41 24.85 13.58
CA ALA A 285 -4.70 25.52 13.48
C ALA A 285 -5.49 25.42 14.79
N TRP A 286 -5.51 24.23 15.40
CA TRP A 286 -6.18 23.98 16.68
C TRP A 286 -5.66 24.88 17.81
N SER A 287 -4.33 24.96 17.96
CA SER A 287 -3.69 25.77 18.99
C SER A 287 -3.91 27.28 18.78
N ALA A 288 -3.88 27.74 17.52
CA ALA A 288 -4.20 29.14 17.19
C ALA A 288 -5.65 29.51 17.58
N LEU A 289 -6.60 28.60 17.35
CA LEU A 289 -8.00 28.78 17.72
C LEU A 289 -8.22 28.78 19.25
N ALA A 290 -7.36 28.12 20.02
CA ALA A 290 -7.50 28.05 21.48
C ALA A 290 -7.02 29.32 22.23
N GLY A 291 -6.16 30.13 21.61
CA GLY A 291 -5.46 31.25 22.28
C GLY A 291 -6.15 32.63 22.24
N HIS A 292 -7.27 32.80 21.53
CA HIS A 292 -7.96 34.10 21.38
C HIS A 292 -9.36 34.06 22.02
N SER A 293 -9.85 35.21 22.52
CA SER A 293 -11.24 35.39 22.95
C SER A 293 -12.17 35.09 21.76
N MET A 294 -12.74 33.88 21.75
CA MET A 294 -13.33 33.31 20.54
C MET A 294 -14.67 33.99 20.19
N GLY A 295 -14.77 34.49 18.95
CA GLY A 295 -16.07 34.84 18.35
C GLY A 295 -16.98 33.62 18.18
N ALA A 296 -18.28 33.86 17.97
CA ALA A 296 -19.32 32.82 17.95
C ALA A 296 -19.08 31.66 16.98
N VAL A 297 -18.28 31.85 15.92
CA VAL A 297 -18.01 30.85 14.87
C VAL A 297 -16.85 29.90 15.23
N ALA A 298 -15.89 30.35 16.02
CA ALA A 298 -14.69 29.56 16.28
C ALA A 298 -14.93 28.45 17.34
N ARG A 299 -15.88 28.67 18.25
CA ARG A 299 -16.29 27.70 19.28
C ARG A 299 -16.93 26.42 18.69
N PRO A 300 -17.94 26.49 17.79
CA PRO A 300 -18.50 25.29 17.17
C PRO A 300 -17.47 24.57 16.28
N ALA A 301 -16.63 25.30 15.54
CA ALA A 301 -15.55 24.70 14.75
C ALA A 301 -14.56 23.91 15.62
N ARG A 302 -14.22 24.45 16.80
CA ARG A 302 -13.39 23.77 17.80
C ARG A 302 -14.06 22.50 18.30
N VAL A 303 -15.31 22.58 18.77
CA VAL A 303 -16.05 21.42 19.27
C VAL A 303 -16.11 20.31 18.20
N LEU A 304 -16.53 20.64 16.98
CA LEU A 304 -16.60 19.71 15.86
C LEU A 304 -15.24 19.09 15.54
N GLY A 305 -14.17 19.90 15.52
CA GLY A 305 -12.81 19.43 15.29
C GLY A 305 -12.32 18.45 16.36
N THR A 306 -12.54 18.74 17.64
CA THR A 306 -12.21 17.80 18.74
C THR A 306 -13.02 16.53 18.65
N SER A 307 -14.33 16.64 18.41
CA SER A 307 -15.21 15.47 18.33
C SER A 307 -14.82 14.58 17.17
N ALA A 308 -14.50 15.16 16.00
CA ALA A 308 -14.01 14.41 14.86
C ALA A 308 -12.67 13.73 15.13
N ALA A 309 -11.72 14.42 15.77
CA ALA A 309 -10.42 13.84 16.14
C ALA A 309 -10.58 12.71 17.18
N ALA A 310 -11.39 12.92 18.21
CA ALA A 310 -11.67 11.91 19.24
C ALA A 310 -12.36 10.68 18.63
N LEU A 311 -13.32 10.89 17.73
CA LEU A 311 -14.00 9.81 17.02
C LEU A 311 -13.02 9.04 16.11
N ALA A 312 -12.18 9.73 15.36
CA ALA A 312 -11.15 9.10 14.53
C ALA A 312 -10.18 8.25 15.36
N VAL A 313 -9.76 8.75 16.53
CA VAL A 313 -8.91 8.03 17.47
C VAL A 313 -9.62 6.78 18.01
N ALA A 314 -10.86 6.93 18.48
CA ALA A 314 -11.65 5.82 18.99
C ALA A 314 -11.82 4.72 17.93
N PHE A 315 -12.18 5.08 16.70
CA PHE A 315 -12.29 4.13 15.59
C PHE A 315 -10.95 3.45 15.28
N ALA A 316 -9.86 4.19 15.21
CA ALA A 316 -8.54 3.63 14.95
C ALA A 316 -8.06 2.67 16.06
N CYS A 317 -8.46 2.88 17.31
CA CYS A 317 -8.15 1.95 18.41
C CYS A 317 -8.99 0.66 18.35
N VAL A 318 -10.24 0.73 17.89
CA VAL A 318 -11.15 -0.42 17.81
C VAL A 318 -10.96 -1.21 16.50
N ASN A 319 -10.55 -0.54 15.43
CA ASN A 319 -10.46 -1.12 14.09
C ASN A 319 -9.54 -2.35 14.00
N PRO A 320 -8.36 -2.43 14.66
CA PRO A 320 -7.57 -3.65 14.69
C PRO A 320 -8.34 -4.87 15.23
N ALA A 321 -9.21 -4.67 16.24
CA ALA A 321 -10.07 -5.74 16.74
C ALA A 321 -11.19 -6.09 15.75
N GLY A 322 -11.78 -5.09 15.09
CA GLY A 322 -12.73 -5.29 13.98
C GLY A 322 -12.11 -6.09 12.83
N ALA A 323 -10.83 -5.87 12.56
CA ALA A 323 -10.12 -6.58 11.51
C ALA A 323 -9.86 -8.05 11.87
N PHE A 324 -9.58 -8.34 13.15
CA PHE A 324 -9.44 -9.72 13.64
C PHE A 324 -10.72 -10.55 13.45
N ILE A 325 -11.90 -9.92 13.55
CA ILE A 325 -13.20 -10.57 13.30
C ILE A 325 -13.66 -10.47 11.84
N GLY A 326 -12.80 -10.02 10.91
CA GLY A 326 -13.12 -9.94 9.48
C GLY A 326 -13.97 -8.74 9.06
N ALA A 327 -14.32 -7.81 9.98
CA ALA A 327 -15.18 -6.65 9.68
C ALA A 327 -14.53 -5.59 8.76
N TRP A 328 -13.23 -5.74 8.48
CA TRP A 328 -12.45 -4.90 7.57
C TRP A 328 -12.51 -5.35 6.11
N SER A 329 -12.78 -6.64 5.89
CA SER A 329 -12.80 -7.21 4.57
C SER A 329 -14.18 -7.01 3.96
N THR A 330 -14.25 -6.26 2.86
CA THR A 330 -15.45 -6.24 2.00
C THR A 330 -15.64 -7.57 1.27
N VAL A 331 -14.65 -8.48 1.39
CA VAL A 331 -14.64 -9.82 0.82
C VAL A 331 -14.89 -10.84 1.93
N ARG A 332 -15.81 -11.77 1.72
CA ARG A 332 -16.08 -12.86 2.67
C ARG A 332 -15.04 -13.97 2.48
N GLY A 333 -13.84 -13.73 3.01
CA GLY A 333 -12.66 -14.60 2.83
C GLY A 333 -12.93 -16.10 3.06
N PRO A 334 -13.56 -16.50 4.18
CA PRO A 334 -13.92 -17.91 4.42
C PRO A 334 -14.85 -18.48 3.35
N GLU A 335 -15.85 -17.71 2.89
CA GLU A 335 -16.79 -18.16 1.85
C GLU A 335 -16.11 -18.27 0.48
N VAL A 336 -15.24 -17.31 0.14
CA VAL A 336 -14.43 -17.35 -1.08
C VAL A 336 -13.50 -18.57 -1.07
N LEU A 337 -12.78 -18.81 0.04
CA LEU A 337 -11.89 -19.97 0.18
C LEU A 337 -12.67 -21.28 0.09
N ALA A 338 -13.79 -21.41 0.79
CA ALA A 338 -14.65 -22.58 0.71
C ALA A 338 -15.19 -22.80 -0.72
N ALA A 339 -15.55 -21.73 -1.42
CA ALA A 339 -16.00 -21.80 -2.81
C ALA A 339 -14.90 -22.30 -3.76
N VAL A 340 -13.72 -21.68 -3.73
CA VAL A 340 -12.63 -22.01 -4.69
C VAL A 340 -11.94 -23.35 -4.40
N THR A 341 -12.06 -23.84 -3.17
CA THR A 341 -11.54 -25.17 -2.77
C THR A 341 -12.59 -26.27 -2.88
N SER A 342 -13.84 -25.95 -3.23
CA SER A 342 -14.89 -26.96 -3.45
C SER A 342 -14.50 -27.90 -4.61
N PRO A 343 -14.87 -29.19 -4.53
CA PRO A 343 -14.62 -30.14 -5.61
C PRO A 343 -15.12 -29.57 -6.95
N GLU A 344 -14.30 -29.69 -8.00
CA GLU A 344 -14.61 -29.22 -9.35
C GLU A 344 -14.70 -27.70 -9.54
N ALA A 345 -14.41 -26.87 -8.52
CA ALA A 345 -14.37 -25.41 -8.67
C ALA A 345 -13.39 -24.96 -9.77
N ALA A 346 -12.28 -25.69 -9.93
CA ALA A 346 -11.32 -25.51 -11.02
C ALA A 346 -11.92 -25.66 -12.43
N ASN A 347 -13.15 -26.16 -12.60
CA ASN A 347 -13.82 -26.27 -13.90
C ASN A 347 -14.77 -25.09 -14.22
N ALA A 348 -15.01 -24.17 -13.29
CA ALA A 348 -15.99 -23.07 -13.41
C ALA A 348 -15.52 -21.84 -14.22
N GLN A 349 -16.02 -21.61 -15.43
CA GLN A 349 -15.60 -20.43 -16.23
C GLN A 349 -16.02 -19.09 -15.60
N VAL A 350 -17.07 -19.07 -14.80
CA VAL A 350 -17.55 -17.86 -14.08
C VAL A 350 -17.70 -18.14 -12.59
N ALA A 351 -17.42 -17.14 -11.75
CA ALA A 351 -17.69 -17.17 -10.32
C ALA A 351 -18.71 -16.08 -9.95
N TRP A 352 -19.77 -16.46 -9.22
CA TRP A 352 -20.80 -15.56 -8.72
C TRP A 352 -21.28 -15.97 -7.33
N LEU A 353 -20.70 -15.36 -6.30
CA LEU A 353 -20.98 -15.56 -4.89
C LEU A 353 -21.95 -14.51 -4.31
N GLY A 354 -22.51 -13.65 -5.18
CA GLY A 354 -23.51 -12.64 -4.83
C GLY A 354 -22.94 -11.27 -4.45
N VAL A 355 -21.61 -11.13 -4.40
CA VAL A 355 -20.92 -9.86 -4.11
C VAL A 355 -19.82 -9.65 -5.15
N PRO A 356 -19.81 -8.54 -5.91
CA PRO A 356 -18.87 -8.33 -7.02
C PRO A 356 -17.38 -8.44 -6.66
N LEU A 357 -17.02 -8.06 -5.42
CA LEU A 357 -15.65 -8.18 -4.91
C LEU A 357 -15.28 -9.65 -4.62
N ASP A 358 -16.18 -10.43 -4.02
CA ASP A 358 -15.99 -11.87 -3.81
C ASP A 358 -15.78 -12.58 -5.14
N ASP A 359 -16.59 -12.26 -6.15
CA ASP A 359 -16.52 -12.83 -7.50
C ASP A 359 -15.15 -12.60 -8.14
N THR A 360 -14.60 -11.39 -7.96
CA THR A 360 -13.29 -11.00 -8.48
C THR A 360 -12.16 -11.79 -7.81
N ILE A 361 -12.17 -11.90 -6.47
CA ILE A 361 -11.15 -12.69 -5.77
C ILE A 361 -11.28 -14.18 -6.11
N SER A 362 -12.50 -14.70 -6.23
CA SER A 362 -12.71 -16.08 -6.67
C SER A 362 -12.14 -16.35 -8.06
N ARG A 363 -12.31 -15.45 -9.04
CA ARG A 363 -11.72 -15.59 -10.37
C ARG A 363 -10.18 -15.60 -10.34
N ILE A 364 -9.56 -14.72 -9.55
CA ILE A 364 -8.10 -14.67 -9.37
C ILE A 364 -7.58 -16.00 -8.81
N LEU A 365 -8.21 -16.50 -7.74
CA LEU A 365 -7.79 -17.74 -7.09
C LEU A 365 -8.06 -18.97 -7.96
N LEU A 366 -9.18 -19.01 -8.70
CA LEU A 366 -9.47 -20.08 -9.64
C LEU A 366 -8.44 -20.14 -10.77
N ASP A 367 -8.01 -19.00 -11.31
CA ASP A 367 -6.95 -18.94 -12.32
C ASP A 367 -5.64 -19.54 -11.79
N PHE A 368 -5.29 -19.25 -10.53
CA PHE A 368 -4.13 -19.87 -9.87
C PHE A 368 -4.25 -21.41 -9.77
N TYR A 369 -5.43 -21.93 -9.40
CA TYR A 369 -5.66 -23.38 -9.36
C TYR A 369 -5.80 -24.05 -10.74
N ARG A 370 -5.93 -23.25 -11.82
CA ARG A 370 -6.07 -23.72 -13.21
C ARG A 370 -4.77 -23.74 -14.01
N VAL A 371 -3.68 -23.18 -13.50
CA VAL A 371 -2.43 -22.95 -14.25
C VAL A 371 -1.92 -24.21 -14.95
N ASP A 372 -2.13 -25.39 -14.39
CA ASP A 372 -1.70 -26.66 -15.00
C ASP A 372 -2.64 -27.22 -16.09
N ARG A 373 -3.79 -26.58 -16.36
CA ARG A 373 -4.86 -27.16 -17.19
C ARG A 373 -5.25 -26.36 -18.44
N THR A 374 -5.03 -25.04 -18.50
CA THR A 374 -5.44 -24.22 -19.66
C THR A 374 -4.55 -22.99 -19.87
N SER A 375 -4.20 -22.67 -21.12
CA SER A 375 -3.44 -21.47 -21.50
C SER A 375 -4.29 -20.17 -21.52
N ALA A 376 -5.62 -20.27 -21.51
CA ALA A 376 -6.52 -19.13 -21.47
C ALA A 376 -6.73 -18.66 -20.02
N ARG A 377 -6.31 -17.42 -19.72
CA ARG A 377 -6.58 -16.77 -18.43
C ARG A 377 -8.00 -16.20 -18.42
N THR A 378 -8.70 -16.33 -17.30
CA THR A 378 -10.03 -15.73 -17.15
C THR A 378 -9.86 -14.21 -16.97
N PRO A 379 -10.71 -13.38 -17.61
CA PRO A 379 -10.70 -11.94 -17.35
C PRO A 379 -10.88 -11.64 -15.85
N GLN A 380 -9.93 -10.90 -15.29
CA GLN A 380 -9.89 -10.52 -13.88
C GLN A 380 -10.77 -9.31 -13.48
N PRO A 381 -11.10 -8.30 -14.33
CA PRO A 381 -11.95 -7.20 -13.90
C PRO A 381 -13.37 -7.68 -13.50
N PRO A 382 -14.15 -6.86 -12.77
CA PRO A 382 -15.57 -7.11 -12.61
C PRO A 382 -16.23 -7.24 -13.98
N LEU A 383 -16.88 -8.38 -14.21
CA LEU A 383 -17.57 -8.67 -15.45
C LEU A 383 -19.05 -8.31 -15.32
N SER A 384 -19.59 -7.74 -16.38
CA SER A 384 -21.04 -7.66 -16.57
C SER A 384 -21.59 -9.06 -16.84
N VAL A 385 -22.88 -9.25 -16.56
CA VAL A 385 -23.58 -10.52 -16.88
C VAL A 385 -23.43 -10.86 -18.37
N THR A 386 -23.37 -9.86 -19.25
CA THR A 386 -23.20 -10.08 -20.69
C THR A 386 -21.83 -10.68 -21.02
N GLU A 387 -20.77 -10.20 -20.38
CA GLU A 387 -19.42 -10.74 -20.53
C GLU A 387 -19.30 -12.15 -19.91
N GLU A 388 -19.87 -12.35 -18.73
CA GLU A 388 -19.97 -13.66 -18.08
C GLU A 388 -20.69 -14.68 -18.98
N CYS A 389 -21.78 -14.27 -19.62
CA CYS A 389 -22.52 -15.07 -20.59
C CYS A 389 -21.67 -15.43 -21.83
N SER A 390 -20.83 -14.52 -22.34
CA SER A 390 -19.94 -14.83 -23.47
C SER A 390 -18.95 -15.93 -23.11
N LEU A 391 -18.29 -15.80 -21.95
CA LEU A 391 -17.34 -16.80 -21.45
C LEU A 391 -18.01 -18.17 -21.27
N LEU A 392 -19.24 -18.20 -20.76
CA LEU A 392 -19.99 -19.44 -20.59
C LEU A 392 -20.41 -20.07 -21.92
N ARG A 393 -20.70 -19.28 -22.97
CA ARG A 393 -21.06 -19.82 -24.31
C ARG A 393 -19.86 -20.41 -25.05
N GLU A 394 -18.68 -19.85 -24.84
CA GLU A 394 -17.43 -20.32 -25.45
C GLU A 394 -16.90 -21.61 -24.77
N ALA A 395 -17.38 -21.90 -23.56
CA ALA A 395 -16.99 -23.08 -22.80
C ALA A 395 -17.64 -24.37 -23.32
N ALA A 396 -16.84 -25.41 -23.52
CA ALA A 396 -17.35 -26.75 -23.84
C ALA A 396 -18.28 -27.33 -22.75
N GLN A 397 -18.06 -26.96 -21.48
CA GLN A 397 -18.92 -27.30 -20.35
C GLN A 397 -19.19 -26.04 -19.52
N PRO A 398 -20.26 -25.28 -19.83
CA PRO A 398 -20.56 -24.03 -19.14
C PRO A 398 -20.79 -24.27 -17.64
N THR A 399 -19.84 -23.82 -16.82
CA THR A 399 -19.84 -24.10 -15.38
C THR A 399 -19.71 -22.81 -14.59
N VAL A 400 -20.58 -22.62 -13.60
CA VAL A 400 -20.58 -21.47 -12.69
C VAL A 400 -20.31 -21.93 -11.27
N LEU A 401 -19.32 -21.33 -10.62
CA LEU A 401 -19.11 -21.44 -9.18
C LEU A 401 -20.03 -20.45 -8.48
N SER A 402 -20.93 -20.91 -7.63
CA SER A 402 -21.88 -20.04 -6.94
C SER A 402 -22.27 -20.52 -5.55
N SER A 403 -22.51 -19.58 -4.64
CA SER A 403 -23.18 -19.81 -3.36
C SER A 403 -24.71 -19.74 -3.46
N ALA A 404 -25.25 -19.30 -4.61
CA ALA A 404 -26.68 -19.18 -4.84
C ALA A 404 -27.34 -20.53 -5.21
N SER A 405 -28.66 -20.57 -5.09
CA SER A 405 -29.44 -21.74 -5.52
C SER A 405 -29.36 -21.92 -7.04
N PRO A 406 -29.33 -23.16 -7.56
CA PRO A 406 -29.27 -23.40 -9.00
C PRO A 406 -30.34 -22.69 -9.84
N PRO A 407 -31.61 -22.56 -9.38
CA PRO A 407 -32.62 -21.78 -10.10
C PRO A 407 -32.25 -20.29 -10.24
N LEU A 408 -31.65 -19.69 -9.21
CA LEU A 408 -31.22 -18.29 -9.24
C LEU A 408 -30.06 -18.07 -10.23
N VAL A 409 -29.12 -19.02 -10.27
CA VAL A 409 -28.00 -19.02 -11.22
C VAL A 409 -28.51 -19.17 -12.65
N GLN A 410 -29.44 -20.10 -12.89
CA GLN A 410 -30.07 -20.31 -14.19
C GLN A 410 -30.85 -19.08 -14.65
N ALA A 411 -31.57 -18.41 -13.75
CA ALA A 411 -32.29 -17.18 -14.05
C ALA A 411 -31.34 -16.03 -14.42
N ARG A 412 -30.24 -15.84 -13.66
CA ARG A 412 -29.23 -14.81 -13.95
C ARG A 412 -28.55 -15.03 -15.30
N TYR A 413 -28.21 -16.28 -15.61
CA TYR A 413 -27.48 -16.67 -16.81
C TYR A 413 -28.38 -17.35 -17.86
N ALA A 414 -29.63 -16.88 -18.01
CA ALA A 414 -30.60 -17.41 -18.97
C ALA A 414 -30.11 -17.35 -20.44
N CYS A 415 -29.06 -16.56 -20.69
CA CYS A 415 -28.31 -16.47 -21.93
C CYS A 415 -27.60 -17.78 -22.36
N VAL A 416 -27.47 -18.76 -21.46
CA VAL A 416 -26.83 -20.07 -21.70
C VAL A 416 -27.82 -21.19 -21.34
N PRO A 417 -28.22 -22.06 -22.29
CA PRO A 417 -29.32 -23.02 -22.08
C PRO A 417 -29.05 -24.10 -21.04
N ARG A 418 -27.79 -24.46 -20.82
CA ARG A 418 -27.38 -25.50 -19.86
C ARG A 418 -26.15 -25.03 -19.11
N ILE A 419 -26.31 -24.88 -17.79
CA ILE A 419 -25.24 -24.46 -16.88
C ILE A 419 -25.10 -25.51 -15.78
N ARG A 420 -23.87 -25.95 -15.58
CA ARG A 420 -23.50 -26.72 -14.39
C ARG A 420 -23.21 -25.75 -13.25
N VAL A 421 -23.83 -25.95 -12.10
CA VAL A 421 -23.58 -25.13 -10.90
C VAL A 421 -22.72 -25.93 -9.94
N VAL A 422 -21.49 -25.47 -9.71
CA VAL A 422 -20.66 -25.94 -8.60
C VAL A 422 -21.05 -25.11 -7.38
N ARG A 423 -21.68 -25.75 -6.40
CA ARG A 423 -22.04 -25.06 -5.17
C ARG A 423 -20.78 -24.79 -4.36
N ALA A 424 -20.63 -23.54 -3.92
CA ALA A 424 -19.76 -23.23 -2.80
C ALA A 424 -20.31 -23.97 -1.58
N SER A 425 -19.57 -24.94 -1.07
CA SER A 425 -19.95 -25.66 0.16
C SER A 425 -19.94 -24.65 1.31
N ALA A 426 -21.03 -24.55 2.07
CA ALA A 426 -20.97 -23.85 3.35
C ALA A 426 -20.01 -24.62 4.28
N PRO A 427 -19.17 -23.93 5.08
CA PRO A 427 -18.29 -24.58 6.03
C PRO A 427 -19.04 -25.46 7.04
#